data_AF-A0A936ASE3-F1
#
_entry.id   AF-A0A936ASE3-F1
#
_cell.length_a   1.000
_cell.length_b   1.000
_cell.length_c   1.000
_cell.angle_alpha   90.00
_cell.angle_beta   90.00
_cell.angle_gamma   90.00
#
_symmetry.space_group_name_H-M   'P 1'
#
loop_
_entity.id
_entity.type
_entity.pdbx_description
1 polymer ?
#
loop_
_entity_poly.entity_id
_entity_poly.type
_entity_poly.pdbx_seq_one_letter_code
_entity_poly.pdbx_strand_id
1 'polypeptide(L)'
;MKRVQQGFTLIELMIVIAIVGILAAVALPAYQDYTVRAKLSEPMARASEAKTSVAEYFASKGFLPTNGSTDVFNTSAAGKVESVSWTRTNVSNGSINVVINTVARTSGIVELGGNNTLTFVGNAANASGVMVWTCGGTGTTVVPKYRPGSCK
;
A
#
# COMPACT_ATOMS: atom_id res chain seq x y z
N MET A 1 59.15 -20.74 -12.61
CA MET A 1 58.74 -19.52 -13.36
C MET A 1 57.74 -18.76 -12.51
N LYS A 2 58.07 -17.55 -12.04
CA LYS A 2 57.13 -16.69 -11.31
C LYS A 2 56.14 -16.10 -12.32
N ARG A 3 54.85 -16.45 -12.22
CA ARG A 3 53.81 -15.75 -13.01
C ARG A 3 53.76 -14.30 -12.52
N VAL A 4 54.02 -13.37 -13.42
CA VAL A 4 53.82 -11.94 -13.17
C VAL A 4 52.31 -11.71 -13.18
N GLN A 5 51.76 -11.29 -12.05
CA GLN A 5 50.34 -11.01 -11.92
C GLN A 5 50.05 -9.71 -12.69
N GLN A 6 49.38 -9.83 -13.83
CA GLN A 6 48.92 -8.66 -14.59
C GLN A 6 47.78 -8.02 -13.81
N GLY A 7 48.01 -6.80 -13.32
CA GLY A 7 46.97 -6.00 -12.66
C GLY A 7 45.98 -5.42 -13.68
N PHE A 8 44.77 -5.10 -13.20
CA PHE A 8 43.78 -4.34 -13.96
C PHE A 8 44.29 -2.93 -14.28
N THR A 9 44.00 -2.44 -15.49
CA THR A 9 44.30 -1.06 -15.88
C THR A 9 43.23 -0.10 -15.35
N LEU A 10 43.62 1.16 -15.10
CA LEU A 10 42.66 2.21 -14.73
C LEU A 10 41.60 2.43 -15.82
N ILE A 11 41.96 2.22 -17.09
CA ILE A 11 41.04 2.35 -18.22
C ILE A 11 39.95 1.28 -18.17
N GLU A 12 40.32 0.02 -17.91
CA GLU A 12 39.35 -1.07 -17.75
C GLU A 12 38.38 -0.79 -16.59
N LEU A 13 38.90 -0.29 -15.47
CA LEU A 13 38.08 0.03 -14.31
C LEU A 13 37.10 1.19 -14.60
N MET A 14 37.53 2.22 -15.33
CA MET A 14 36.68 3.33 -15.73
C MET A 14 35.55 2.90 -16.67
N ILE A 15 35.82 2.01 -17.63
CA ILE A 15 34.80 1.48 -18.54
C ILE A 15 33.75 0.66 -17.76
N VAL A 16 34.19 -0.17 -16.81
CA VAL A 16 33.27 -0.95 -15.97
C VAL A 16 32.36 -0.03 -15.15
N ILE A 17 32.91 1.02 -14.54
CA ILE A 17 32.09 1.99 -13.78
C ILE A 17 31.09 2.70 -14.68
N ALA A 18 31.47 3.06 -15.91
CA ALA A 18 30.56 3.68 -16.87
C ALA A 18 29.38 2.77 -17.24
N ILE A 19 29.66 1.49 -17.53
CA ILE A 19 28.60 0.51 -17.85
C ILE A 19 27.68 0.28 -16.65
N VAL A 20 28.25 0.08 -15.45
CA VAL A 20 27.47 -0.10 -14.22
C VAL A 20 26.62 1.14 -13.92
N GLY A 21 27.15 2.35 -14.18
CA GLY A 21 26.41 3.59 -14.03
C GLY A 21 25.16 3.67 -14.91
N ILE A 22 25.27 3.28 -16.19
CA ILE A 22 24.14 3.26 -17.12
C ILE A 22 23.09 2.22 -16.67
N LEU A 23 23.52 1.01 -16.32
CA LEU A 23 22.63 -0.05 -15.85
C LEU A 23 21.90 0.35 -14.56
N ALA A 24 22.62 0.97 -13.61
CA ALA A 24 22.04 1.43 -12.36
C ALA A 24 20.99 2.52 -12.57
N ALA A 25 21.23 3.47 -13.48
CA ALA A 25 20.30 4.56 -13.77
C ALA A 25 18.93 4.06 -14.27
N VAL A 26 18.89 2.95 -15.02
CA VAL A 26 17.65 2.34 -15.51
C VAL A 26 17.05 1.36 -14.49
N ALA A 27 17.88 0.59 -13.80
CA ALA A 27 17.42 -0.45 -12.88
C ALA A 27 16.89 0.10 -11.56
N LEU A 28 17.50 1.16 -11.01
CA LEU A 28 17.14 1.70 -9.70
C LEU A 28 15.71 2.24 -9.63
N PRO A 29 15.20 3.04 -10.60
CA PRO A 29 13.82 3.51 -10.57
C PRO A 29 12.81 2.37 -10.63
N ALA A 30 13.06 1.36 -11.48
CA ALA A 30 12.19 0.19 -11.61
C ALA A 30 12.19 -0.66 -10.33
N TYR A 31 13.35 -0.83 -9.69
CA TYR A 31 13.47 -1.54 -8.42
C TYR A 31 12.73 -0.80 -7.29
N GLN A 32 12.85 0.53 -7.22
CA GLN A 32 12.10 1.34 -6.28
C GLN A 32 10.59 1.15 -6.46
N ASP A 33 10.08 1.21 -7.69
CA ASP A 33 8.66 0.98 -7.97
C ASP A 33 8.17 -0.38 -7.48
N TYR A 34 8.98 -1.43 -7.72
CA TYR A 34 8.69 -2.78 -7.28
C TYR A 34 8.64 -2.88 -5.75
N THR A 35 9.63 -2.32 -5.06
CA THR A 35 9.67 -2.34 -3.59
C THR A 35 8.51 -1.59 -2.97
N VAL A 36 8.09 -0.45 -3.54
CA VAL A 36 6.91 0.30 -3.10
C VAL A 36 5.65 -0.55 -3.21
N ARG A 37 5.43 -1.21 -4.36
CA ARG A 37 4.27 -2.09 -4.55
C ARG A 37 4.30 -3.29 -3.60
N ALA A 38 5.48 -3.89 -3.36
CA ALA A 38 5.63 -4.97 -2.40
C ALA A 38 5.28 -4.52 -0.98
N LYS A 39 5.72 -3.32 -0.58
CA LYS A 39 5.43 -2.71 0.72
C LYS A 39 3.93 -2.41 0.90
N LEU A 40 3.17 -2.14 -0.17
CA LEU A 40 1.72 -1.90 -0.10
C LEU A 40 0.88 -3.15 0.26
N SER A 41 1.47 -4.35 0.28
CA SER A 41 0.80 -5.58 0.72
C SER A 41 0.29 -5.50 2.17
N GLU A 42 1.02 -4.81 3.05
CA GLU A 42 0.65 -4.68 4.46
C GLU A 42 -0.57 -3.74 4.66
N PRO A 43 -0.60 -2.53 4.08
CA PRO A 43 -1.83 -1.72 4.01
C PRO A 43 -3.03 -2.46 3.42
N MET A 44 -2.83 -3.31 2.41
CA MET A 44 -3.90 -4.13 1.84
C MET A 44 -4.39 -5.20 2.81
N ALA A 45 -3.50 -5.86 3.55
CA ALA A 45 -3.87 -6.85 4.55
C ALA A 45 -4.73 -6.20 5.65
N ARG A 46 -4.32 -5.02 6.13
CA ARG A 46 -5.08 -4.22 7.11
C ARG A 46 -6.44 -3.80 6.58
N ALA A 47 -6.52 -3.43 5.30
CA ALA A 47 -7.82 -3.19 4.66
C ALA A 47 -8.69 -4.45 4.63
N SER A 48 -8.11 -5.62 4.35
CA SER A 48 -8.84 -6.90 4.30
C SER A 48 -9.40 -7.32 5.64
N GLU A 49 -8.64 -7.12 6.72
CA GLU A 49 -9.10 -7.30 8.10
C GLU A 49 -10.33 -6.42 8.37
N ALA A 50 -10.21 -5.10 8.12
CA ALA A 50 -11.30 -4.16 8.33
C ALA A 50 -12.54 -4.47 7.47
N LYS A 51 -12.37 -4.88 6.20
CA LYS A 51 -13.47 -5.28 5.32
C LYS A 51 -14.25 -6.46 5.88
N THR A 52 -13.53 -7.46 6.40
CA THR A 52 -14.13 -8.66 6.98
C THR A 52 -14.94 -8.30 8.21
N SER A 53 -14.36 -7.53 9.14
CA SER A 53 -15.05 -7.12 10.35
C SER A 53 -16.28 -6.24 10.09
N VAL A 54 -16.21 -5.33 9.11
CA VAL A 54 -17.37 -4.52 8.70
C VAL A 54 -18.45 -5.40 8.08
N ALA A 55 -18.08 -6.40 7.27
CA ALA A 55 -19.03 -7.34 6.68
C ALA A 55 -19.70 -8.22 7.74
N GLU A 56 -18.96 -8.70 8.74
CA GLU A 56 -19.50 -9.45 9.88
C GLU A 56 -20.44 -8.60 10.74
N TYR A 57 -20.08 -7.33 10.97
CA TYR A 57 -20.96 -6.39 11.67
C TYR A 57 -22.27 -6.19 10.90
N PHE A 58 -22.20 -5.99 9.59
CA PHE A 58 -23.38 -5.86 8.75
C PHE A 58 -24.25 -7.13 8.76
N ALA A 59 -23.63 -8.31 8.66
CA ALA A 59 -24.34 -9.58 8.69
C ALA A 59 -25.04 -9.85 10.02
N SER A 60 -24.45 -9.42 11.15
CA SER A 60 -25.01 -9.66 12.49
C SER A 60 -26.02 -8.61 12.94
N LYS A 61 -25.87 -7.35 12.52
CA LYS A 61 -26.72 -6.23 12.95
C LYS A 61 -27.73 -5.76 11.90
N GLY A 62 -27.51 -6.09 10.63
CA GLY A 62 -28.36 -5.66 9.50
C GLY A 62 -28.13 -4.21 9.06
N PHE A 63 -27.17 -3.49 9.63
CA PHE A 63 -26.81 -2.12 9.25
C PHE A 63 -25.31 -1.89 9.40
N LEU A 64 -24.77 -0.92 8.67
CA LEU A 64 -23.35 -0.58 8.72
C LEU A 64 -22.97 0.21 9.99
N PRO A 65 -21.75 -0.01 10.54
CA PRO A 65 -21.31 0.65 11.75
C PRO A 65 -21.25 2.17 11.59
N THR A 66 -21.46 2.91 12.67
CA THR A 66 -21.36 4.38 12.69
C THR A 66 -19.91 4.85 12.57
N ASN A 67 -19.72 6.10 12.15
CA ASN A 67 -18.39 6.73 12.11
C ASN A 67 -17.75 6.71 13.51
N GLY A 68 -16.45 6.45 13.57
CA GLY A 68 -15.71 6.40 14.84
C GLY A 68 -15.93 5.13 15.67
N SER A 69 -16.63 4.12 15.14
CA SER A 69 -16.74 2.82 15.81
C SER A 69 -15.37 2.12 15.83
N THR A 70 -14.69 2.16 16.97
CA THR A 70 -13.40 1.47 17.18
C THR A 70 -13.57 -0.01 17.49
N ASP A 71 -14.78 -0.43 17.85
CA ASP A 71 -15.06 -1.80 18.30
C ASP A 71 -15.20 -2.80 17.15
N VAL A 72 -15.21 -2.31 15.90
CA VAL A 72 -15.38 -3.16 14.71
C VAL A 72 -14.04 -3.70 14.23
N PHE A 73 -13.00 -2.87 14.21
CA PHE A 73 -11.66 -3.29 13.76
C PHE A 73 -10.58 -2.38 14.35
N ASN A 74 -9.34 -2.87 14.34
CA ASN A 74 -8.21 -2.12 14.88
C ASN A 74 -7.86 -0.92 13.97
N THR A 75 -7.99 0.29 14.51
CA THR A 75 -7.69 1.55 13.81
C THR A 75 -6.25 2.03 14.02
N SER A 76 -5.49 1.35 14.88
CA SER A 76 -4.17 1.78 15.36
C SER A 76 -3.08 1.64 14.30
N ALA A 77 -2.13 2.58 14.36
CA ALA A 77 -0.90 2.55 13.59
C ALA A 77 -0.11 1.25 13.86
N ALA A 78 0.39 0.63 12.80
CA ALA A 78 1.31 -0.50 12.89
C ALA A 78 2.13 -0.58 11.60
N GLY A 79 3.44 -0.69 11.74
CA GLY A 79 4.38 -0.82 10.62
C GLY A 79 4.17 0.24 9.53
N LYS A 80 3.75 -0.22 8.35
CA LYS A 80 3.54 0.63 7.15
C LYS A 80 2.19 1.34 7.12
N VAL A 81 1.33 1.11 8.11
CA VAL A 81 0.01 1.74 8.24
C VAL A 81 0.02 2.74 9.37
N GLU A 82 -0.33 3.98 9.05
CA GLU A 82 -0.48 5.06 10.01
C GLU A 82 -1.84 5.02 10.71
N SER A 83 -2.92 4.75 9.95
CA SER A 83 -4.25 4.55 10.54
C SER A 83 -5.17 3.80 9.58
N VAL A 84 -6.19 3.17 10.16
CA VAL A 84 -7.34 2.64 9.41
C VAL A 84 -8.59 3.30 9.95
N SER A 85 -9.46 3.81 9.08
CA SER A 85 -10.70 4.47 9.47
C SER A 85 -11.89 4.01 8.64
N TRP A 86 -13.07 4.07 9.24
CA TRP A 86 -14.35 3.82 8.59
C TRP A 86 -15.14 5.10 8.46
N THR A 87 -15.74 5.31 7.29
CA THR A 87 -16.65 6.42 7.01
C THR A 87 -17.92 5.88 6.39
N ARG A 88 -18.98 5.76 7.17
CA ARG A 88 -20.34 5.51 6.72
C ARG A 88 -20.87 6.72 5.96
N THR A 89 -21.29 6.50 4.73
CA THR A 89 -22.01 7.47 3.92
C THR A 89 -23.51 7.35 4.18
N ASN A 90 -24.05 6.13 4.13
CA ASN A 90 -25.46 5.80 4.36
C ASN A 90 -25.59 4.45 5.10
N VAL A 91 -26.80 4.01 5.42
CA VAL A 91 -27.04 2.72 6.11
C VAL A 91 -26.50 1.50 5.35
N SER A 92 -26.36 1.61 4.03
CA SER A 92 -25.90 0.54 3.12
C SER A 92 -24.55 0.86 2.44
N ASN A 93 -23.96 2.03 2.66
CA ASN A 93 -22.72 2.43 1.98
C ASN A 93 -21.72 3.06 2.95
N GLY A 94 -20.45 2.74 2.77
CA GLY A 94 -19.36 3.41 3.48
C GLY A 94 -18.02 3.10 2.85
N SER A 95 -16.97 3.65 3.42
CA SER A 95 -15.61 3.44 2.95
C SER A 95 -14.64 3.16 4.08
N ILE A 96 -13.66 2.31 3.80
CA ILE A 96 -12.49 2.09 4.62
C ILE A 96 -11.35 2.90 4.01
N ASN A 97 -10.73 3.76 4.81
CA ASN A 97 -9.55 4.52 4.43
C ASN A 97 -8.34 4.01 5.20
N VAL A 98 -7.33 3.54 4.48
CA VAL A 98 -6.04 3.12 5.05
C VAL A 98 -5.01 4.18 4.73
N VAL A 99 -4.53 4.89 5.75
CA VAL A 99 -3.46 5.86 5.62
C VAL A 99 -2.12 5.14 5.78
N ILE A 100 -1.25 5.32 4.80
CA ILE A 100 0.06 4.69 4.73
C ILE A 100 1.07 5.57 5.43
N ASN A 101 1.84 4.97 6.33
CA ASN A 101 2.95 5.63 6.99
C ASN A 101 4.09 5.84 5.99
N THR A 102 4.49 7.09 5.77
CA THR A 102 5.61 7.47 4.90
C THR A 102 6.86 7.89 5.67
N VAL A 103 6.85 7.80 7.00
CA VAL A 103 7.95 8.22 7.87
C VAL A 103 8.97 7.10 8.04
N ALA A 104 10.24 7.42 7.79
CA ALA A 104 11.36 6.46 7.85
C ALA A 104 11.57 5.82 9.24
N ARG A 105 11.13 6.51 10.32
CA ARG A 105 11.40 6.10 11.71
C ARG A 105 10.64 4.85 12.15
N THR A 106 9.65 4.39 11.37
CA THR A 106 8.72 3.31 11.78
C THR A 106 8.48 2.28 10.68
N SER A 107 9.44 2.11 9.75
CA SER A 107 9.32 1.22 8.58
C SER A 107 8.36 1.72 7.49
N GLY A 108 8.08 3.04 7.45
CA GLY A 108 7.20 3.65 6.44
C GLY A 108 7.74 3.56 5.00
N ILE A 109 6.85 3.81 4.05
CA ILE A 109 7.16 3.82 2.61
C ILE A 109 7.58 5.23 2.20
N VAL A 110 8.84 5.59 2.49
CA VAL A 110 9.39 6.92 2.24
C VAL A 110 9.28 7.33 0.76
N GLU A 111 9.38 6.35 -0.14
CA GLU A 111 9.37 6.55 -1.59
C GLU A 111 8.02 7.05 -2.14
N LEU A 112 6.92 6.88 -1.37
CA LEU A 112 5.62 7.44 -1.76
C LEU A 112 5.54 8.94 -1.48
N GLY A 113 6.19 9.43 -0.42
CA GLY A 113 6.18 10.84 0.01
C GLY A 113 4.81 11.39 0.40
N GLY A 114 4.74 12.31 1.36
CA GLY A 114 3.47 12.94 1.78
C GLY A 114 2.42 11.96 2.31
N ASN A 115 1.14 12.36 2.26
CA ASN A 115 0.03 11.58 2.80
C ASN A 115 -0.61 10.68 1.74
N ASN A 116 -0.51 9.37 1.93
CA ASN A 116 -0.95 8.36 0.98
C ASN A 116 -2.09 7.53 1.58
N THR A 117 -3.26 7.58 0.96
CA THR A 117 -4.45 6.86 1.42
C THR A 117 -4.96 5.91 0.35
N LEU A 118 -5.27 4.68 0.74
CA LEU A 118 -6.05 3.73 -0.05
C LEU A 118 -7.49 3.71 0.46
N THR A 119 -8.44 3.99 -0.41
CA THR A 119 -9.87 3.98 -0.08
C THR A 119 -10.55 2.76 -0.69
N PHE A 120 -11.35 2.09 0.12
CA PHE A 120 -12.18 0.95 -0.28
C PHE A 120 -13.63 1.29 0.00
N VAL A 121 -14.43 1.44 -1.05
CA VAL A 121 -15.85 1.73 -0.96
C VAL A 121 -16.61 0.41 -0.85
N GLY A 122 -17.33 0.23 0.24
CA GLY A 122 -18.23 -0.89 0.50
C GLY A 122 -19.67 -0.52 0.20
N ASN A 123 -20.37 -1.40 -0.52
CA ASN A 123 -21.80 -1.32 -0.77
C ASN A 123 -22.47 -2.60 -0.28
N ALA A 124 -23.33 -2.48 0.73
CA ALA A 124 -24.21 -3.54 1.17
C ALA A 124 -25.35 -3.68 0.17
N ALA A 125 -25.34 -4.77 -0.61
CA ALA A 125 -26.51 -5.09 -1.42
C ALA A 125 -27.65 -5.49 -0.47
N ASN A 126 -28.66 -4.62 -0.32
CA ASN A 126 -29.76 -4.72 0.65
C ASN A 126 -30.57 -6.04 0.61
N ALA A 127 -30.34 -6.93 -0.35
CA ALA A 127 -31.10 -8.18 -0.52
C ALA A 127 -30.34 -9.46 -0.11
N SER A 128 -29.02 -9.44 0.08
CA SER A 128 -28.24 -10.68 0.25
C SER A 128 -27.35 -10.71 1.50
N GLY A 129 -27.28 -9.63 2.28
CA GLY A 129 -26.36 -9.57 3.43
C GLY A 129 -24.88 -9.50 3.03
N VAL A 130 -24.57 -9.40 1.73
CA VAL A 130 -23.21 -9.40 1.19
C VAL A 130 -22.73 -7.97 0.96
N MET A 131 -21.53 -7.67 1.45
CA MET A 131 -20.80 -6.44 1.18
C MET A 131 -19.96 -6.59 -0.08
N VAL A 132 -20.21 -5.73 -1.08
CA VAL A 132 -19.37 -5.61 -2.28
C VAL A 132 -18.36 -4.50 -2.06
N TRP A 133 -17.09 -4.78 -2.28
CA TRP A 133 -16.00 -3.82 -2.08
C TRP A 133 -15.36 -3.42 -3.41
N THR A 134 -15.29 -2.12 -3.65
CA THR A 134 -14.54 -1.53 -4.77
C THR A 134 -13.36 -0.78 -4.19
N CYS A 135 -12.14 -1.08 -4.64
CA CYS A 135 -10.97 -0.29 -4.26
C CYS A 135 -10.75 0.84 -5.26
N GLY A 136 -10.36 2.02 -4.77
CA GLY A 136 -10.17 3.21 -5.58
C GLY A 136 -11.36 4.18 -5.51
N GLY A 137 -11.22 5.31 -6.21
CA GLY A 137 -12.19 6.41 -6.20
C GLY A 137 -11.75 7.63 -5.39
N THR A 138 -12.71 8.52 -5.10
CA THR A 138 -12.51 9.77 -4.35
C THR A 138 -11.93 9.47 -2.97
N GLY A 139 -10.77 10.07 -2.65
CA GLY A 139 -10.05 9.86 -1.39
C GLY A 139 -8.81 8.96 -1.49
N THR A 140 -8.64 8.20 -2.58
CA THR A 140 -7.39 7.46 -2.83
C THR A 140 -6.32 8.40 -3.37
N THR A 141 -5.32 8.73 -2.56
CA THR A 141 -4.23 9.65 -2.93
C THR A 141 -2.97 8.95 -3.42
N VAL A 142 -2.85 7.62 -3.21
CA VAL A 142 -1.73 6.83 -3.75
C VAL A 142 -1.67 6.98 -5.27
N VAL A 143 -0.48 7.26 -5.80
CA VAL A 143 -0.26 7.41 -7.24
C VAL A 143 -0.68 6.13 -7.98
N PRO A 144 -1.45 6.21 -9.09
CA PRO A 144 -1.94 5.04 -9.83
C PRO A 144 -0.85 4.02 -10.22
N LYS A 145 0.36 4.50 -10.50
CA LYS A 145 1.54 3.66 -10.79
C LYS A 145 1.87 2.68 -9.66
N TYR A 146 1.62 3.03 -8.40
CA TYR A 146 1.92 2.17 -7.25
C TYR A 146 0.72 1.36 -6.78
N ARG A 147 -0.49 1.63 -7.30
CA ARG A 147 -1.69 0.95 -6.81
C ARG A 147 -1.64 -0.56 -7.09
N PRO A 148 -2.07 -1.38 -6.12
CA PRO A 148 -2.29 -2.81 -6.34
C PRO A 148 -3.27 -3.06 -7.49
N GLY A 149 -3.20 -4.24 -8.11
CA GLY A 149 -4.07 -4.58 -9.25
C GLY A 149 -5.57 -4.45 -8.96
N SER A 150 -6.00 -4.72 -7.73
CA SER A 150 -7.39 -4.57 -7.29
C SER A 150 -7.86 -3.13 -7.14
N CYS A 151 -6.95 -2.16 -7.16
CA CYS A 151 -7.17 -0.74 -6.88
C CYS A 151 -6.77 0.17 -8.06
N LYS A 152 -6.51 -0.41 -9.23
CA LYS A 152 -6.21 0.32 -10.46
C LYS A 152 -7.47 0.93 -11.06
#